data_AF-A0A971PWB2-F1
#
_entry.id   AF-A0A971PWB2-F1
#
_cell.length_a   1.000
_cell.length_b   1.000
_cell.length_c   1.000
_cell.angle_alpha   90.00
_cell.angle_beta   90.00
_cell.angle_gamma   90.00
#
_symmetry.space_group_name_H-M   'P 1'
#
loop_
_entity.id
_entity.type
_entity.pdbx_description
1 polymer ?
#
loop_
_entity_poly.entity_id
_entity_poly.type
_entity_poly.pdbx_seq_one_letter_code
_entity_poly.pdbx_strand_id
1 'polypeptide(L)' 'MQIGKVGNEQYYCWNCFLEFNFNKGRLNLYEVAEDGTLVAMDKSSELL' A
#
# COMPACT_ATOMS: atom_id res chain seq x y z
N MET A 1 -6.73 6.90 -11.47
CA MET A 1 -6.17 6.04 -10.41
C MET A 1 -6.60 4.61 -10.70
N GLN A 2 -5.70 3.78 -11.21
CA GLN A 2 -5.94 2.37 -11.49
C GLN A 2 -5.56 1.56 -10.25
N ILE A 3 -6.56 0.96 -9.59
CA ILE A 3 -6.39 0.09 -8.42
C ILE A 3 -6.93 -1.29 -8.75
N GLY A 4 -6.28 -2.34 -8.26
CA GLY A 4 -6.71 -3.71 -8.49
C GLY A 4 -6.25 -4.66 -7.40
N LYS A 5 -6.96 -5.78 -7.31
CA LYS A 5 -6.69 -6.81 -6.32
C LYS A 5 -5.54 -7.71 -6.80
N VAL A 6 -4.50 -7.84 -6.00
CA VAL A 6 -3.28 -8.63 -6.30
C VAL A 6 -3.12 -9.83 -5.38
N GLY A 7 -3.94 -9.94 -4.34
CA GLY A 7 -3.95 -11.06 -3.40
C GLY A 7 -5.20 -11.06 -2.52
N ASN A 8 -5.24 -11.91 -1.49
CA ASN A 8 -6.39 -11.93 -0.59
C ASN A 8 -6.43 -10.66 0.26
N GLU A 9 -7.47 -9.84 0.07
CA GLU A 9 -7.61 -8.52 0.72
C GLU A 9 -6.42 -7.56 0.47
N GLN A 10 -5.63 -7.82 -0.58
CA GLN A 10 -4.45 -7.04 -0.98
C GLN A 10 -4.72 -6.30 -2.30
N TYR A 11 -4.39 -5.02 -2.34
CA TYR A 11 -4.65 -4.13 -3.46
C TYR A 11 -3.41 -3.35 -3.85
N TYR A 12 -3.25 -3.11 -5.15
CA TYR A 12 -2.14 -2.35 -5.70
C TYR A 12 -2.63 -1.20 -6.58
N CYS A 13 -1.94 -0.07 -6.52
CA CYS A 13 -2.18 1.12 -7.32
C CYS A 13 -1.09 1.30 -8.39
N TRP A 14 -1.42 1.06 -9.66
CA TRP A 14 -0.45 1.15 -10.76
C TRP A 14 0.04 2.56 -11.06
N ASN A 15 -0.71 3.60 -10.67
CA ASN A 15 -0.31 4.99 -10.90
C ASN A 15 0.51 5.58 -9.74
N CYS A 16 0.56 4.92 -8.60
CA CYS A 16 1.18 5.47 -7.39
C CYS A 16 2.14 4.51 -6.69
N PHE A 17 2.32 3.31 -7.21
CA PHE A 17 3.26 2.32 -6.69
C PHE A 17 3.00 2.00 -5.20
N LEU A 18 1.73 1.94 -4.81
CA LEU A 18 1.31 1.63 -3.45
C LEU A 18 0.62 0.27 -3.39
N GLU A 19 1.04 -0.57 -2.46
CA GLU A 19 0.34 -1.78 -2.03
C GLU A 19 -0.32 -1.55 -0.67
N PHE A 20 -1.55 -2.02 -0.49
CA PHE A 20 -2.28 -1.87 0.76
C PHE A 20 -3.27 -3.00 1.03
N ASN A 21 -3.53 -3.23 2.33
CA ASN A 21 -4.64 -4.05 2.80
C ASN A 21 -5.30 -3.45 4.04
N PHE A 22 -6.48 -3.97 4.31
CA PHE A 22 -7.17 -3.75 5.57
C PHE A 22 -7.14 -5.05 6.38
N ASN A 23 -6.40 -5.05 7.47
CA ASN A 23 -6.33 -6.20 8.38
C ASN A 23 -6.77 -5.75 9.78
N LYS A 24 -7.81 -6.39 10.34
CA LYS A 24 -8.33 -6.12 11.71
C LYS A 24 -8.58 -4.63 11.98
N GLY A 25 -9.17 -3.93 11.01
CA GLY A 25 -9.47 -2.49 11.12
C GLY A 25 -8.24 -1.57 10.97
N ARG A 26 -7.06 -2.10 10.63
CA ARG A 26 -5.86 -1.33 10.34
C ARG A 26 -5.58 -1.36 8.85
N LEU A 27 -5.42 -0.16 8.27
CA LEU A 27 -4.84 0.00 6.95
C LEU A 27 -3.32 -0.15 7.07
N ASN A 28 -2.77 -1.15 6.41
CA ASN A 28 -1.33 -1.28 6.17
C ASN A 28 -1.04 -0.75 4.77
N LEU A 29 -0.03 0.10 4.64
CA LEU A 29 0.34 0.78 3.40
C LEU A 29 1.83 0.62 3.16
N TYR A 30 2.17 0.27 1.92
CA TYR A 30 3.53 0.01 1.48
C TYR A 30 3.77 0.75 0.17
N GLU A 31 4.91 1.43 0.07
CA GLU A 31 5.46 1.82 -1.22
C GLU A 31 6.17 0.63 -1.83
N VAL A 32 5.95 0.41 -3.13
CA VAL A 32 6.61 -0.63 -3.91
C VAL A 32 7.80 0.01 -4.61
N ALA A 33 9.00 -0.33 -4.17
CA ALA A 33 10.24 0.15 -4.78
C ALA A 33 10.43 -0.42 -6.20
N GLU A 34 11.38 0.13 -6.95
CA GLU A 34 11.66 -0.29 -8.33
C GLU A 34 12.04 -1.78 -8.45
N ASP A 35 12.67 -2.33 -7.42
CA ASP A 35 13.03 -3.76 -7.34
C ASP A 35 11.87 -4.66 -6.86
N GLY A 36 10.70 -4.08 -6.60
CA GLY A 36 9.50 -4.76 -6.12
C GLY A 36 9.46 -5.00 -4.61
N THR A 37 10.43 -4.49 -3.84
CA THR A 37 10.39 -4.60 -2.38
C THR A 37 9.34 -3.66 -1.78
N LEU A 38 8.79 -4.07 -0.63
CA LEU A 38 7.77 -3.30 0.09
C LEU A 38 8.41 -2.46 1.19
N VAL A 39 8.27 -1.14 1.10
CA VAL A 39 8.69 -0.19 2.12
C VAL A 39 7.47 0.23 2.92
N ALA A 40 7.42 -0.14 4.20
CA ALA A 40 6.30 0.20 5.07
C ALA A 40 6.24 1.72 5.27
N MET A 41 5.08 2.31 4.96
CA MET A 41 4.83 3.71 5.25
C MET A 41 4.37 3.81 6.70
N ASP A 42 5.26 4.25 7.59
CA ASP A 42 4.91 4.45 9.00
C ASP A 42 3.94 5.63 9.13
N LYS A 43 2.89 5.46 9.95
CA LYS A 43 1.92 6.53 10.23
C LYS A 43 2.48 7.47 11.30
N SER A 44 3.67 8.03 11.09
CA SER A 44 4.07 9.24 11.80
C SER A 44 3.53 10.44 11.04
N SER A 45 2.28 10.78 11.32
CA SER A 45 1.77 12.16 11.39
C SER A 45 2.44 13.23 10.49
N GLU A 46 2.48 13.07 9.17
CA GLU A 46 2.85 14.15 8.23
C GLU A 46 1.82 14.34 7.11
N LEU A 47 0.55 14.11 7.46
CA LEU A 47 -0.60 14.64 6.74
C LEU A 47 -1.53 15.33 7.76
N LEU A 48 -1.02 16.43 8.32
CA LEU A 48 -1.82 17.55 8.86
C LEU A 48 -1.46 18.81 8.08
#